data_AF-A0A0D8XAA2-F1
#
_entry.id   AF-A0A0D8XAA2-F1
#
_cell.length_a   1.000
_cell.length_b   1.000
_cell.length_c   1.000
_cell.angle_alpha   90.00
_cell.angle_beta   90.00
_cell.angle_gamma   90.00
#
_symmetry.space_group_name_H-M   'P 1'
#
loop_
_entity.id
_entity.type
_entity.pdbx_description
1 polymer ?
#
loop_
_entity_poly.entity_id
_entity_poly.type
_entity_poly.pdbx_seq_one_letter_code
_entity_poly.pdbx_strand_id
1 'polypeptide(L)'
;MARVDEHPRTVKEQIRRVQLPSKFQHHDSFVKAHCKAIGELIDQVVENLDNLDNMTSELIRIGKVHALLLRGELTGKLWNVVAETFIDCTLEWGDRRCRSETVRKAWALIVSFVIEKIKLGHHEQRKQMLMTRQSMPTIDVSLNSMKI
;
A
#
# COMPACT_ATOMS: atom_id res chain seq x y z
N MET A 1 -28.07 14.03 16.22
CA MET A 1 -26.98 13.06 15.97
C MET A 1 -26.33 13.44 14.66
N ALA A 2 -25.26 14.24 14.69
CA ALA A 2 -24.61 14.72 13.47
C ALA A 2 -23.86 13.56 12.80
N ARG A 3 -24.10 13.35 11.50
CA ARG A 3 -23.21 12.55 10.67
C ARG A 3 -21.88 13.29 10.64
N VAL A 4 -20.83 12.66 11.16
CA VAL A 4 -19.46 13.16 11.00
C VAL A 4 -19.18 13.07 9.51
N ASP A 5 -19.09 14.22 8.84
CA ASP A 5 -18.63 14.33 7.46
C ASP A 5 -17.21 13.74 7.40
N GLU A 6 -17.08 12.53 6.86
CA GLU A 6 -15.79 11.96 6.49
C GLU A 6 -15.28 12.72 5.26
N HIS A 7 -14.63 13.86 5.50
CA HIS A 7 -13.78 14.48 4.49
C HIS A 7 -12.80 13.41 3.97
N PRO A 8 -12.62 13.25 2.64
CA PRO A 8 -11.60 12.34 2.10
C PRO A 8 -10.23 12.77 2.64
N ARG A 9 -9.73 12.02 3.62
CA ARG A 9 -8.44 12.28 4.25
C ARG A 9 -7.36 12.27 3.18
N THR A 10 -6.56 13.33 3.12
CA THR A 10 -5.51 13.41 2.10
C THR A 10 -4.44 12.36 2.37
N VAL A 11 -3.78 11.85 1.33
CA VAL A 11 -2.69 10.86 1.46
C VAL A 11 -1.61 11.35 2.45
N LYS A 12 -1.35 12.65 2.45
CA LYS A 12 -0.41 13.34 3.35
C LYS A 12 -0.81 13.26 4.83
N GLU A 13 -2.10 13.25 5.15
CA GLU A 13 -2.58 13.08 6.53
C GLU A 13 -2.46 11.63 6.98
N GLN A 14 -2.70 10.68 6.07
CA GLN A 14 -2.59 9.25 6.38
C GLN A 14 -1.15 8.86 6.73
N ILE A 15 -0.15 9.33 5.97
CA ILE A 15 1.26 9.00 6.22
C ILE A 15 1.79 9.57 7.55
N ARG A 16 1.25 10.71 8.00
CA ARG A 16 1.57 11.31 9.32
C ARG A 16 0.99 10.55 10.51
N ARG A 17 0.02 9.67 10.27
CA ARG A 17 -0.61 8.83 11.32
C ARG A 17 0.03 7.44 11.41
N VAL A 18 0.85 7.05 10.44
CA VAL A 18 1.54 5.76 10.44
C VAL A 18 2.53 5.73 11.60
N GLN A 19 2.47 4.68 12.43
CA GLN A 19 3.49 4.49 13.46
C GLN A 19 4.86 4.32 12.80
N LEU A 20 5.83 5.13 13.23
CA LEU A 20 7.17 5.07 12.68
C LEU A 20 7.88 3.78 13.15
N PRO A 21 8.57 3.07 12.24
CA PRO A 21 9.52 2.05 12.65
C PRO A 21 10.57 2.65 13.59
N SER A 22 11.03 1.88 14.58
CA SER A 22 11.94 2.36 15.65
C SER A 22 13.21 3.06 15.16
N LYS A 23 13.67 2.77 13.94
CA LYS A 23 14.83 3.41 13.31
C LYS A 23 14.59 4.86 12.82
N PHE A 24 13.35 5.34 12.81
CA PHE A 24 13.00 6.68 12.36
C PHE A 24 12.49 7.54 13.52
N GLN A 25 13.09 8.71 13.68
CA GLN A 25 12.71 9.68 14.71
C GLN A 25 11.62 10.66 14.23
N HIS A 26 11.55 10.91 12.91
CA HIS A 26 10.65 11.90 12.31
C HIS A 26 10.02 11.34 11.02
N HIS A 27 8.82 11.81 10.68
CA HIS A 27 8.12 11.38 9.47
C HIS A 27 8.86 11.77 8.19
N ASP A 28 9.57 12.90 8.17
CA ASP A 28 10.28 13.35 6.96
C ASP A 28 11.42 12.38 6.57
N SER A 29 12.16 11.85 7.55
CA SER A 29 13.21 10.86 7.28
C SER A 29 12.63 9.51 6.87
N PHE A 30 11.49 9.12 7.44
CA PHE A 30 10.74 7.94 7.01
C PHE A 30 10.24 8.09 5.57
N VAL A 31 9.61 9.22 5.22
CA VAL A 31 9.12 9.51 3.86
C VAL A 31 10.29 9.50 2.87
N LYS A 32 11.42 10.14 3.20
CA LYS A 32 12.60 10.10 2.34
C LYS A 32 13.10 8.68 2.11
N ALA A 33 13.18 7.86 3.15
CA ALA A 33 13.56 6.46 3.03
C ALA A 33 12.53 5.64 2.22
N HIS A 34 11.25 5.93 2.39
CA HIS A 34 10.16 5.30 1.64
C HIS A 34 10.23 5.63 0.14
N CYS A 35 10.49 6.89 -0.22
CA CYS A 35 10.72 7.29 -1.60
C CYS A 35 11.94 6.59 -2.20
N LYS A 36 13.04 6.46 -1.44
CA LYS A 36 14.22 5.72 -1.88
C LYS A 36 13.91 4.24 -2.14
N ALA A 37 13.23 3.59 -1.20
CA ALA A 37 12.85 2.18 -1.32
C ALA A 37 11.94 1.92 -2.53
N ILE A 38 11.06 2.87 -2.86
CA ILE A 38 10.25 2.82 -4.07
C ILE A 38 11.12 2.90 -5.33
N GLY A 39 12.09 3.81 -5.38
CA GLY A 39 13.02 3.90 -6.51
C GLY A 39 13.80 2.60 -6.71
N GLU A 40 14.34 2.05 -5.63
CA GLU A 40 15.04 0.75 -5.63
C GLU A 40 14.14 -0.41 -6.05
N LEU A 41 12.86 -0.41 -5.64
CA LEU A 41 11.89 -1.41 -6.06
C LEU A 41 11.61 -1.35 -7.57
N ILE A 42 11.43 -0.15 -8.13
CA ILE A 42 11.21 0.01 -9.57
C ILE A 42 12.44 -0.44 -10.35
N ASP A 43 13.63 -0.11 -9.87
CA ASP A 43 14.90 -0.56 -10.47
C ASP A 43 14.98 -2.09 -10.54
N GLN A 44 14.71 -2.78 -9.42
CA GLN A 44 14.67 -4.24 -9.37
C GLN A 44 13.62 -4.85 -10.32
N VAL A 45 12.45 -4.20 -10.47
CA VAL A 45 11.43 -4.64 -11.42
C VAL A 45 11.92 -4.51 -12.86
N VAL A 46 12.59 -3.42 -13.19
CA VAL A 46 13.17 -3.19 -14.52
C VAL A 46 14.29 -4.21 -14.81
N GLU A 47 15.13 -4.52 -13.82
CA GLU A 47 16.17 -5.56 -13.94
C GLU A 47 15.61 -6.97 -14.15
N ASN A 48 14.35 -7.21 -13.77
CA ASN A 48 13.68 -8.51 -13.88
C ASN A 48 12.59 -8.55 -14.97
N LEU A 49 12.59 -7.64 -15.95
CA LEU A 49 11.53 -7.59 -16.98
C LEU A 49 11.39 -8.88 -17.80
N ASP A 50 12.48 -9.62 -18.00
CA ASP A 50 12.46 -10.91 -18.70
C ASP A 50 11.75 -12.02 -17.90
N ASN A 51 11.70 -11.88 -16.57
CA ASN A 51 11.01 -12.80 -15.68
C ASN A 51 10.46 -12.10 -14.44
N LEU A 52 9.31 -11.46 -14.60
CA LEU A 52 8.64 -10.71 -13.55
C LEU A 52 8.10 -11.58 -12.39
N ASP A 53 8.03 -12.90 -12.55
CA ASP A 53 7.64 -13.80 -11.47
C ASP A 53 8.61 -13.73 -10.29
N ASN A 54 9.89 -13.40 -10.55
CA ASN A 54 10.89 -13.15 -9.52
C ASN A 54 10.49 -12.02 -8.54
N MET A 55 9.70 -11.04 -8.99
CA MET A 55 9.25 -9.91 -8.19
C MET A 55 7.87 -10.12 -7.55
N THR A 56 7.11 -11.13 -7.99
CA THR A 56 5.71 -11.30 -7.59
C THR A 56 5.56 -11.48 -6.08
N SER A 57 6.37 -12.35 -5.46
CA SER A 57 6.31 -12.61 -4.01
C SER A 57 6.61 -11.37 -3.17
N GLU A 58 7.59 -10.56 -3.58
CA GLU A 58 7.98 -9.35 -2.87
C GLU A 58 6.90 -8.26 -2.96
N LEU A 59 6.34 -8.04 -4.15
CA LEU A 59 5.25 -7.09 -4.35
C LEU A 59 4.00 -7.46 -3.54
N ILE A 60 3.65 -8.74 -3.50
CA ILE A 60 2.56 -9.25 -2.65
C ILE A 60 2.87 -9.00 -1.17
N ARG A 61 4.10 -9.28 -0.72
CA ARG A 61 4.52 -9.05 0.67
C ARG A 61 4.40 -7.56 1.05
N ILE A 62 4.81 -6.65 0.17
CA ILE A 62 4.66 -5.20 0.36
C ILE A 62 3.18 -4.85 0.57
N GLY A 63 2.29 -5.37 -0.27
CA GLY A 63 0.84 -5.19 -0.13
C GLY A 63 0.30 -5.66 1.23
N LYS A 64 0.74 -6.85 1.70
CA LYS A 64 0.34 -7.41 3.00
C LYS A 64 0.77 -6.52 4.16
N VAL A 65 2.02 -6.03 4.16
CA VAL A 65 2.51 -5.12 5.21
C VAL A 65 1.68 -3.82 5.24
N HIS A 66 1.38 -3.24 4.08
CA HIS A 66 0.62 -1.99 4.00
C HIS A 66 -0.84 -2.15 4.45
N ALA A 67 -1.45 -3.32 4.26
CA ALA A 67 -2.81 -3.60 4.74
C ALA A 67 -2.95 -3.59 6.27
N LEU A 68 -1.86 -3.83 7.00
CA LEU A 68 -1.84 -3.82 8.46
C LEU A 68 -1.76 -2.39 9.04
N LEU A 69 -1.32 -1.43 8.22
CA LEU A 69 -1.14 -0.05 8.66
C LEU A 69 -2.47 0.57 9.07
N LEU A 70 -2.41 1.44 10.09
CA LEU A 70 -3.58 2.13 10.64
C LEU A 70 -4.72 1.16 10.98
N ARG A 71 -4.40 -0.07 11.44
CA ARG A 71 -5.37 -1.12 11.76
C ARG A 71 -6.28 -1.48 10.58
N GLY A 72 -5.78 -1.36 9.35
CA GLY A 72 -6.55 -1.60 8.14
C GLY A 72 -7.47 -0.44 7.75
N GLU A 73 -7.18 0.80 8.14
CA GLU A 73 -7.87 1.97 7.57
C GLU A 73 -7.42 2.25 6.12
N LEU A 74 -6.24 1.77 5.72
CA LEU A 74 -5.74 1.94 4.35
C LEU A 74 -6.62 1.15 3.38
N THR A 75 -7.23 1.85 2.43
CA THR A 75 -8.12 1.24 1.43
C THR A 75 -7.36 0.94 0.13
N GLY A 76 -7.85 -0.04 -0.63
CA GLY A 76 -7.26 -0.37 -1.93
C GLY A 76 -7.30 0.78 -2.95
N LYS A 77 -8.13 1.81 -2.73
CA LYS A 77 -8.20 3.00 -3.59
C LYS A 77 -6.91 3.81 -3.58
N LEU A 78 -6.15 3.78 -2.47
CA LEU A 78 -4.86 4.46 -2.40
C LEU A 78 -3.91 3.98 -3.50
N TRP A 79 -3.91 2.67 -3.79
CA TRP A 79 -3.04 2.11 -4.81
C TRP A 79 -3.35 2.61 -6.22
N ASN A 80 -4.59 3.01 -6.49
CA ASN A 80 -4.94 3.66 -7.77
C ASN A 80 -4.30 5.05 -7.85
N VAL A 81 -4.38 5.84 -6.78
CA VAL A 81 -3.72 7.16 -6.71
C VAL A 81 -2.20 7.03 -6.88
N VAL A 82 -1.60 6.00 -6.27
CA VAL A 82 -0.18 5.70 -6.44
C VAL A 82 0.14 5.35 -7.90
N ALA A 83 -0.66 4.48 -8.54
CA ALA A 83 -0.47 4.12 -9.94
C ALA A 83 -0.55 5.34 -10.87
N GLU A 84 -1.59 6.16 -10.72
CA GLU A 84 -1.78 7.40 -11.47
C GLU A 84 -0.57 8.32 -11.31
N THR A 85 -0.11 8.51 -10.07
CA THR A 85 1.08 9.33 -9.77
C THR A 85 2.31 8.80 -10.50
N PHE A 86 2.58 7.49 -10.48
CA PHE A 86 3.72 6.92 -11.21
C PHE A 86 3.61 7.11 -12.71
N ILE A 87 2.43 6.85 -13.29
CA ILE A 87 2.19 7.01 -14.73
C ILE A 87 2.43 8.47 -15.12
N ASP A 88 1.88 9.43 -14.38
CA ASP A 88 2.09 10.85 -14.63
C ASP A 88 3.57 11.23 -14.54
N CYS A 89 4.29 10.76 -13.52
CA CYS A 89 5.73 10.96 -13.41
C CYS A 89 6.50 10.38 -14.61
N THR A 90 6.09 9.22 -15.14
CA THR A 90 6.77 8.62 -16.31
C THR A 90 6.67 9.47 -17.58
N LEU A 91 5.68 10.38 -17.67
CA LEU A 91 5.57 11.33 -18.79
C LEU A 91 6.68 12.39 -18.79
N GLU A 92 7.33 12.59 -17.64
CA GLU A 92 8.41 13.55 -17.45
C GLU A 92 9.79 12.89 -17.41
N TRP A 93 9.85 11.55 -17.38
CA TRP A 93 11.11 10.81 -17.29
C TRP A 93 11.84 10.73 -18.64
N GLY A 94 13.16 10.81 -18.56
CA GLY A 94 14.08 10.64 -19.69
C GLY A 94 14.08 11.80 -20.68
N ASP A 95 14.90 11.66 -21.72
CA ASP A 95 14.96 12.66 -22.78
C ASP A 95 13.64 12.77 -23.54
N ARG A 96 13.33 13.97 -24.04
CA ARG A 96 12.09 14.20 -24.83
C ARG A 96 11.95 13.22 -26.00
N ARG A 97 13.07 12.77 -26.58
CA ARG A 97 13.13 11.81 -27.69
C ARG A 97 12.73 10.39 -27.27
N CYS A 98 12.91 10.04 -25.99
CA CYS A 98 12.56 8.75 -25.42
C CYS A 98 11.09 8.65 -24.99
N ARG A 99 10.31 9.75 -25.04
CA ARG A 99 8.89 9.81 -24.66
C ARG A 99 7.94 9.36 -25.77
N SER A 100 8.30 8.30 -26.48
CA SER A 100 7.45 7.73 -27.54
C SER A 100 6.18 7.09 -26.94
N GLU A 101 5.17 6.86 -27.78
CA GLU A 101 3.97 6.13 -27.35
C GLU A 101 4.30 4.71 -26.88
N THR A 102 5.25 4.04 -27.54
CA THR A 102 5.72 2.71 -27.15
C THR A 102 6.33 2.71 -25.74
N VAL A 103 7.20 3.68 -25.43
CA VAL A 103 7.83 3.79 -24.11
C VAL A 103 6.77 4.10 -23.04
N ARG A 104 5.81 4.98 -23.33
CA ARG A 104 4.69 5.26 -22.40
C ARG A 104 3.85 4.01 -22.13
N LYS A 105 3.53 3.23 -23.16
CA LYS A 105 2.80 1.96 -23.01
C LYS A 105 3.60 0.95 -22.18
N ALA A 106 4.91 0.84 -22.41
CA ALA A 106 5.78 -0.05 -21.63
C ALA A 106 5.77 0.34 -20.14
N TRP A 107 5.96 1.62 -19.81
CA TRP A 107 5.90 2.09 -18.43
C TRP A 107 4.53 1.88 -17.78
N ALA A 108 3.44 2.12 -18.51
CA ALA A 108 2.10 1.84 -18.01
C ALA A 108 1.93 0.36 -17.62
N LEU A 109 2.41 -0.56 -18.46
CA LEU A 109 2.37 -2.00 -18.16
C LEU A 109 3.21 -2.38 -16.94
N ILE A 110 4.41 -1.81 -16.81
CA ILE A 110 5.29 -2.02 -15.65
C ILE A 110 4.60 -1.54 -14.36
N VAL A 111 4.07 -0.31 -14.37
CA VAL A 111 3.37 0.25 -13.21
C VAL A 111 2.12 -0.56 -12.88
N SER A 112 1.32 -0.95 -13.88
CA SER A 112 0.16 -1.82 -13.70
C SER A 112 0.56 -3.13 -13.03
N PHE A 113 1.60 -3.80 -13.51
CA PHE A 113 2.10 -5.05 -12.90
C PHE A 113 2.46 -4.85 -11.42
N VAL A 114 3.29 -3.85 -11.11
CA VAL A 114 3.72 -3.54 -9.74
C VAL A 114 2.52 -3.32 -8.83
N ILE A 115 1.59 -2.47 -9.25
CA ILE A 115 0.45 -2.07 -8.43
C ILE A 115 -0.57 -3.19 -8.28
N GLU A 116 -0.80 -4.00 -9.31
CA GLU A 116 -1.73 -5.13 -9.23
C GLU A 116 -1.25 -6.19 -8.24
N LYS A 117 0.05 -6.53 -8.24
CA LYS A 117 0.61 -7.48 -7.27
C LYS A 117 0.56 -6.95 -5.83
N ILE A 118 0.84 -5.65 -5.64
CA ILE A 118 0.68 -5.02 -4.33
C ILE A 118 -0.79 -5.01 -3.88
N LYS A 119 -1.73 -4.68 -4.78
CA LYS A 119 -3.17 -4.71 -4.49
C LYS A 119 -3.65 -6.12 -4.12
N LEU A 120 -3.14 -7.15 -4.80
CA LEU A 120 -3.45 -8.54 -4.50
C LEU A 120 -3.05 -8.88 -3.05
N GLY A 121 -1.79 -8.65 -2.68
CA GLY A 121 -1.34 -8.92 -1.31
C GLY A 121 -2.08 -8.10 -0.25
N HIS A 122 -2.37 -6.83 -0.56
CA HIS A 122 -3.16 -5.97 0.32
C HIS A 122 -4.58 -6.52 0.52
N HIS A 123 -5.24 -6.95 -0.55
CA HIS A 123 -6.58 -7.53 -0.49
C HIS A 123 -6.62 -8.84 0.30
N GLU A 124 -5.68 -9.75 0.04
CA GLU A 124 -5.54 -11.01 0.78
C GLU A 124 -5.43 -10.78 2.29
N GLN A 125 -4.54 -9.87 2.70
CA GLN A 125 -4.34 -9.56 4.13
C GLN A 125 -5.59 -8.93 4.74
N ARG A 126 -6.25 -8.02 4.03
CA ARG A 126 -7.50 -7.41 4.48
C ARG A 126 -8.59 -8.45 4.71
N LYS A 127 -8.70 -9.44 3.82
CA LYS A 127 -9.65 -10.56 3.97
C LYS A 127 -9.35 -11.37 5.22
N GLN A 128 -8.08 -11.73 5.45
CA GLN A 128 -7.67 -12.46 6.65
C GLN A 128 -8.01 -11.69 7.94
N MET A 129 -7.73 -10.40 8.00
CA MET A 129 -8.06 -9.55 9.17
C MET A 129 -9.56 -9.53 9.48
N LEU A 130 -10.42 -9.55 8.46
CA LEU A 130 -11.87 -9.60 8.65
C LEU A 130 -12.32 -10.98 9.17
N MET A 131 -11.76 -12.06 8.63
CA MET A 131 -12.06 -13.42 9.08
C MET A 131 -11.65 -13.65 10.54
N THR A 132 -10.45 -13.20 10.94
CA THR A 132 -9.98 -13.30 12.34
C THR A 132 -10.83 -12.49 13.31
N ARG A 133 -11.37 -11.34 12.88
CA ARG A 133 -12.30 -10.54 13.70
C ARG A 133 -13.64 -11.25 13.91
N GLN A 134 -14.12 -12.00 12.92
CA GLN A 134 -15.38 -12.73 12.98
C GLN A 134 -15.26 -14.05 13.77
N SER A 135 -14.05 -14.61 13.89
CA SER A 135 -13.80 -15.87 14.59
C SER A 135 -13.51 -15.73 16.08
N MET A 136 -13.46 -14.51 16.64
CA MET A 136 -13.35 -14.34 18.11
C MET A 136 -14.73 -14.58 18.75
N PRO A 137 -14.89 -15.62 19.59
CA PRO A 137 -16.13 -15.80 20.34
C PRO A 137 -16.28 -14.63 21.31
N THR A 138 -17.46 -14.01 21.34
CA THR A 138 -17.88 -13.16 22.45
C THR A 138 -17.97 -14.03 23.68
N ILE A 139 -16.93 -14.02 24.52
CA ILE A 139 -17.02 -14.54 25.88
C ILE A 139 -17.93 -13.57 26.63
N ASP A 140 -19.22 -13.88 26.65
CA ASP A 140 -20.19 -13.22 27.49
C ASP A 140 -19.94 -13.71 28.92
N VAL A 141 -19.08 -13.00 29.66
CA VAL A 141 -18.92 -13.23 31.09
C VAL A 141 -20.19 -12.69 31.75
N SER A 142 -21.19 -13.55 31.87
CA SER A 142 -22.38 -13.28 32.68
C SER A 142 -21.96 -13.22 34.15
N LEU A 143 -21.61 -12.02 34.61
CA LEU A 143 -21.46 -11.66 36.01
C LEU A 143 -22.85 -11.56 36.64
N ASN A 144 -23.53 -12.70 36.80
CA ASN A 144 -24.71 -12.81 37.65
C ASN A 144 -24.87 -14.25 38.12
N SER A 145 -24.24 -14.59 39.24
CA SER A 145 -24.82 -15.37 40.35
C SER A 145 -23.72 -16.02 41.17
N MET A 146 -23.25 -15.30 42.19
CA MET A 146 -22.78 -15.91 43.43
C MET A 146 -22.94 -14.85 44.52
N LYS A 147 -24.16 -14.75 45.04
CA LYS A 147 -24.36 -14.28 46.41
C LYS A 147 -24.12 -15.51 47.29
N ILE A 148 -23.04 -15.46 48.08
CA ILE A 148 -22.90 -16.27 49.30
C ILE A 148 -23.36 -15.39 50.45
#